data_AF-A0A9P0KRG8-F1
#
_entry.id   AF-A0A9P0KRG8-F1
#
_cell.length_a   1.000
_cell.length_b   1.000
_cell.length_c   1.000
_cell.angle_alpha   90.00
_cell.angle_beta   90.00
_cell.angle_gamma   90.00
#
_symmetry.space_group_name_H-M   'P 1'
#
loop_
_entity.id
_entity.type
_entity.pdbx_description
1 polymer ?
#
loop_
_entity_poly.entity_id
_entity_poly.type
_entity_poly.pdbx_seq_one_letter_code
_entity_poly.pdbx_strand_id
1 'polypeptide(L)'
;MHIVIWFKESDNKREPIYSFDARDILLEKGKHWADESFLGGRGYFRYQDKPAKLTLDSVRDNDGGIYYCRVDFKQSPTRNIKVNLTIIIPPEKLSVLDESGAHIPDYVLGPYNEGSSINVTCVSTGGHMVARKRLAR
;
A
#
# COMPACT_ATOMS: atom_id res chain seq x y z
N MET A 1 16.65 -18.79 -8.90
CA MET A 1 16.83 -17.71 -7.90
C MET A 1 17.68 -18.28 -6.77
N HIS A 2 18.76 -17.62 -6.38
CA HIS A 2 19.67 -18.11 -5.32
C HIS A 2 19.49 -17.31 -4.03
N ILE A 3 19.62 -15.98 -4.14
CA ILE A 3 19.42 -15.08 -3.01
C ILE A 3 18.55 -13.90 -3.43
N VAL A 4 17.67 -13.48 -2.53
CA VAL A 4 16.83 -12.29 -2.65
C VAL A 4 17.08 -11.44 -1.43
N ILE A 5 17.31 -10.15 -1.63
CA ILE A 5 17.45 -9.18 -0.55
C ILE A 5 16.55 -8.00 -0.84
N TRP A 6 15.73 -7.63 0.14
CA TRP A 6 14.92 -6.42 0.10
C TRP A 6 15.53 -5.36 0.97
N PHE A 7 15.52 -4.13 0.45
CA PHE A 7 15.96 -2.93 1.15
C PHE A 7 14.83 -1.92 1.20
N LYS A 8 14.73 -1.17 2.29
CA LYS A 8 13.94 0.07 2.34
C LYS A 8 14.87 1.26 2.19
N GLU A 9 14.43 2.26 1.44
CA GLU A 9 15.10 3.55 1.38
C GLU A 9 14.72 4.40 2.60
N SER A 10 15.70 4.77 3.40
CA SER A 10 15.57 5.68 4.55
C SER A 10 16.80 6.56 4.62
N ASP A 11 16.65 7.89 4.78
CA ASP A 11 17.76 8.86 4.88
C ASP A 11 18.84 8.71 3.80
N ASN A 12 18.44 8.53 2.53
CA ASN A 12 19.31 8.26 1.38
C ASN A 12 20.19 6.99 1.50
N LYS A 13 19.87 6.08 2.42
CA LYS A 13 20.50 4.78 2.60
C LYS A 13 19.53 3.66 2.23
N ARG A 14 20.09 2.52 1.82
CA ARG A 14 19.34 1.29 1.56
C ARG A 14 19.58 0.33 2.71
N GLU A 15 18.61 0.25 3.60
CA GLU A 15 18.69 -0.61 4.78
C GLU A 15 18.08 -1.97 4.45
N PRO A 16 18.81 -3.08 4.66
CA PRO A 16 18.27 -4.40 4.39
C PRO A 16 17.15 -4.70 5.40
N ILE A 17 15.97 -5.05 4.90
CA ILE A 17 14.80 -5.37 5.73
C ILE A 17 14.44 -6.86 5.68
N TYR A 18 14.88 -7.57 4.64
CA TYR A 18 14.56 -8.99 4.46
C TYR A 18 15.59 -9.67 3.57
N SER A 19 15.88 -10.94 3.84
CA SER A 19 16.60 -11.81 2.92
C SER A 19 16.00 -13.21 2.84
N PHE A 20 16.13 -13.80 1.66
CA PHE A 20 15.83 -15.19 1.38
C PHE A 20 17.02 -15.81 0.67
N ASP A 21 17.62 -16.83 1.29
CA ASP A 21 18.81 -17.51 0.78
C ASP A 21 18.52 -19.00 0.58
N ALA A 22 18.53 -19.41 -0.67
CA ALA A 22 18.34 -20.79 -1.11
C ALA A 22 19.55 -21.31 -1.90
N ARG A 23 20.76 -20.80 -1.60
CA ARG A 23 21.99 -21.34 -2.21
C ARG A 23 22.15 -22.82 -1.87
N ASP A 24 22.32 -23.63 -2.91
CA ASP A 24 22.59 -25.07 -2.84
C ASP A 24 21.53 -25.92 -2.10
N ILE A 25 20.35 -25.35 -1.89
CA ILE A 25 19.20 -26.01 -1.27
C ILE A 25 17.93 -25.79 -2.10
N LEU A 26 16.92 -26.64 -1.87
CA LEU A 26 15.60 -26.45 -2.48
C LEU A 26 14.98 -25.14 -1.98
N LEU A 27 14.27 -24.42 -2.86
CA LEU A 27 13.62 -23.14 -2.52
C LEU A 27 12.70 -23.25 -1.29
N GLU A 28 12.03 -24.39 -1.12
CA GLU A 28 11.14 -24.66 0.02
C GLU A 28 11.85 -24.68 1.37
N LYS A 29 13.17 -24.95 1.37
CA LYS A 29 14.03 -24.98 2.55
C LYS A 29 14.90 -23.73 2.68
N GLY A 30 14.64 -22.71 1.84
CA GLY A 30 15.39 -21.47 1.86
C GLY A 30 15.38 -20.84 3.25
N LYS A 31 16.52 -20.27 3.65
CA LYS A 31 16.65 -19.58 4.93
C LYS A 31 16.15 -18.16 4.78
N HIS A 32 15.42 -17.71 5.79
CA HIS A 32 14.84 -16.37 5.84
C HIS A 32 15.46 -15.58 6.98
N TRP A 33 15.69 -14.30 6.75
CA TRP A 33 15.97 -13.31 7.78
C TRP A 33 15.11 -12.09 7.53
N ALA A 34 14.57 -11.50 8.60
CA ALA A 34 13.76 -10.30 8.56
C ALA A 34 14.27 -9.34 9.65
N ASP A 35 14.26 -8.05 9.34
CA ASP A 35 14.53 -7.04 10.34
C ASP A 35 13.34 -6.93 11.30
N GLU A 36 13.59 -7.18 12.59
CA GLU A 36 12.54 -7.21 13.62
C GLU A 36 11.97 -5.82 13.91
N SER A 37 12.80 -4.78 13.82
CA SER A 37 12.38 -3.40 14.10
C SER A 37 11.42 -2.87 13.03
N PHE A 38 11.59 -3.31 11.79
CA PHE A 38 10.81 -2.87 10.65
C PHE A 38 9.63 -3.82 10.34
N LEU A 39 9.92 -5.10 10.11
CA LEU A 39 8.92 -6.08 9.71
C LEU A 39 8.19 -6.69 10.90
N GLY A 40 8.86 -6.89 12.05
CA GLY A 40 8.25 -7.41 13.29
C GLY A 40 7.39 -8.65 13.06
N GLY A 41 7.87 -9.59 12.23
CA GLY A 41 7.15 -10.80 11.84
C GLY A 41 6.00 -10.63 10.83
N ARG A 42 5.63 -9.40 10.44
CA ARG A 42 4.54 -9.13 9.46
C ARG A 42 4.94 -9.34 8.00
N GLY A 43 6.24 -9.48 7.74
CA GLY A 43 6.81 -9.57 6.39
C GLY A 43 7.23 -10.99 6.04
N TYR A 44 6.79 -11.49 4.89
CA TYR A 44 7.15 -12.82 4.41
C TYR A 44 7.24 -12.88 2.88
N PHE A 45 8.15 -13.70 2.38
CA PHE A 45 8.44 -13.80 0.96
C PHE A 45 7.76 -14.99 0.30
N ARG A 46 6.93 -14.73 -0.71
CA ARG A 46 6.25 -15.76 -1.50
C ARG A 46 7.06 -16.06 -2.75
N TYR A 47 7.92 -17.08 -2.68
CA TYR A 47 8.79 -17.50 -3.79
C TYR A 47 8.02 -18.21 -4.93
N GLN A 48 6.84 -18.77 -4.64
CA GLN A 48 6.02 -19.52 -5.61
C GLN A 48 5.20 -18.59 -6.53
N ASP A 49 5.00 -17.34 -6.12
CA ASP A 49 4.24 -16.36 -6.90
C ASP A 49 4.98 -15.97 -8.19
N LYS A 50 4.22 -15.54 -9.21
CA LYS A 50 4.76 -15.08 -10.49
C LYS A 50 4.29 -13.65 -10.78
N PRO A 51 5.12 -12.61 -10.55
CA PRO A 51 6.48 -12.68 -9.99
C PRO A 51 6.51 -12.96 -8.48
N ALA A 52 7.63 -13.48 -7.98
CA ALA A 52 7.86 -13.67 -6.56
C ALA A 52 7.86 -12.32 -5.83
N LYS A 53 7.27 -12.26 -4.63
CA LYS A 53 7.01 -10.98 -3.95
C LYS A 53 7.21 -11.06 -2.44
N LEU A 54 7.68 -9.95 -1.86
CA LEU A 54 7.60 -9.72 -0.42
C LEU A 54 6.20 -9.23 -0.09
N THR A 55 5.53 -9.91 0.85
CA THR A 55 4.21 -9.55 1.34
C THR A 55 4.37 -8.97 2.74
N LEU A 56 3.63 -7.89 3.03
CA LEU A 56 3.60 -7.24 4.33
C LEU A 56 2.15 -7.20 4.82
N ASP A 57 1.88 -7.83 5.96
CA ASP A 57 0.56 -7.81 6.58
C ASP A 57 0.41 -6.59 7.52
N SER A 58 -0.84 -6.18 7.75
CA SER A 58 -1.18 -5.06 8.66
C SER A 58 -0.35 -3.81 8.39
N VAL A 59 -0.40 -3.34 7.14
CA VAL A 59 0.41 -2.22 6.63
C VAL A 59 0.07 -0.91 7.37
N ARG A 60 1.10 -0.13 7.67
CA ARG A 60 1.05 1.15 8.40
C ARG A 60 1.45 2.30 7.47
N ASP A 61 1.07 3.53 7.81
CA ASP A 61 1.41 4.71 7.01
C ASP A 61 2.93 4.84 6.74
N ASN A 62 3.73 4.65 7.80
CA ASN A 62 5.20 4.69 7.73
C ASN A 62 5.84 3.54 6.94
N ASP A 63 5.07 2.51 6.56
CA ASP A 63 5.55 1.47 5.65
C ASP A 63 5.65 1.99 4.20
N GLY A 64 4.97 3.11 3.88
CA GLY A 64 5.08 3.78 2.59
C GLY A 64 6.51 4.21 2.25
N GLY A 65 6.83 4.19 0.96
CA GLY A 65 8.12 4.65 0.45
C GLY A 65 8.74 3.73 -0.60
N ILE A 66 10.04 3.92 -0.82
CA ILE A 66 10.80 3.23 -1.86
C ILE A 66 11.46 1.98 -1.29
N TYR A 67 11.29 0.88 -2.02
CA TYR A 67 11.89 -0.42 -1.76
C TYR A 67 12.78 -0.83 -2.93
N TYR A 68 13.86 -1.54 -2.63
CA TYR A 68 14.72 -2.15 -3.62
C TYR A 68 14.76 -3.66 -3.40
N CYS A 69 14.60 -4.43 -4.48
CA CYS A 69 14.80 -5.86 -4.48
C CYS A 69 16.05 -6.18 -5.30
N ARG A 70 17.01 -6.85 -4.68
CA ARG A 70 18.16 -7.47 -5.36
C ARG A 70 17.92 -8.97 -5.44
N VAL A 71 18.04 -9.52 -6.64
CA VAL A 71 17.94 -10.97 -6.89
C VAL A 71 19.20 -11.44 -7.59
N ASP A 72 19.93 -12.36 -6.96
CA ASP A 72 21.06 -13.03 -7.61
C ASP A 72 20.62 -14.41 -8.13
N PHE A 73 21.10 -14.74 -9.32
CA PHE A 73 20.84 -16.00 -10.01
C PHE A 73 22.16 -16.77 -10.19
N LYS A 74 22.07 -18.11 -10.33
CA LYS A 74 23.26 -18.97 -10.48
C LYS A 74 24.03 -18.69 -11.77
N GLN A 75 23.28 -18.49 -12.86
CA GLN A 75 23.79 -18.46 -14.24
C GLN A 75 23.38 -17.18 -14.97
N SER A 76 22.78 -16.22 -14.27
CA SER A 76 22.31 -14.98 -14.88
C SER A 76 22.75 -13.80 -14.03
N PRO A 77 22.94 -12.61 -14.63
CA PRO A 77 23.31 -11.41 -13.89
C PRO A 77 22.31 -11.09 -12.78
N THR A 78 22.79 -10.45 -11.72
CA THR A 78 21.96 -9.88 -10.66
C THR A 78 20.93 -8.91 -11.24
N ARG A 79 19.69 -9.00 -10.78
CA ARG A 79 18.63 -8.05 -11.10
C ARG A 79 18.33 -7.17 -9.90
N ASN A 80 18.23 -5.87 -10.13
CA ASN A 80 17.80 -4.90 -9.12
C ASN A 80 16.48 -4.28 -9.58
N ILE A 81 15.50 -4.22 -8.70
CA ILE A 81 14.15 -3.70 -8.96
C ILE A 81 13.86 -2.61 -7.93
N LYS A 82 13.39 -1.45 -8.38
CA LYS A 82 12.90 -0.37 -7.53
C LYS A 82 11.36 -0.41 -7.51
N VAL A 83 10.77 -0.39 -6.32
CA VAL A 83 9.32 -0.45 -6.09
C VAL A 83 8.92 0.73 -5.22
N ASN A 84 7.84 1.42 -5.54
CA ASN A 84 7.25 2.45 -4.69
C ASN A 84 5.97 1.92 -4.06
N LEU A 85 5.94 1.80 -2.74
CA LEU A 85 4.77 1.40 -1.97
C LEU A 85 4.03 2.65 -1.49
N THR A 86 2.81 2.85 -2.00
CA THR A 86 1.94 3.95 -1.57
C THR A 86 0.84 3.40 -0.66
N ILE A 87 0.70 3.98 0.53
CA ILE A 87 -0.32 3.58 1.50
C ILE A 87 -1.60 4.37 1.28
N ILE A 88 -2.71 3.64 1.22
CA ILE A 88 -4.06 4.18 1.03
C ILE A 88 -4.77 4.17 2.37
N ILE A 89 -4.96 5.36 2.96
CA ILE A 89 -5.75 5.50 4.19
C ILE A 89 -7.16 5.95 3.80
N PRO A 90 -8.21 5.14 4.04
CA PRO A 90 -9.58 5.51 3.74
C PRO A 90 -10.03 6.69 4.63
N PRO A 91 -11.02 7.48 4.19
CA PRO A 91 -11.56 8.55 5.03
C PRO A 91 -12.23 7.97 6.28
N GLU A 92 -12.05 8.67 7.40
CA GLU A 92 -12.66 8.31 8.69
C GLU A 92 -14.15 8.69 8.71
N LYS A 93 -14.49 9.84 8.11
CA LYS A 93 -15.84 10.39 8.12
C LYS A 93 -16.24 10.89 6.74
N LEU A 94 -17.49 10.65 6.41
CA LEU A 94 -18.17 11.20 5.25
C LEU A 94 -19.30 12.10 5.74
N SER A 95 -19.39 13.29 5.18
CA SER A 95 -20.45 14.27 5.43
C SER A 95 -21.03 14.69 4.10
N VAL A 96 -22.36 14.68 3.99
CA VAL A 96 -23.06 15.18 2.81
C VAL A 96 -23.69 16.51 3.19
N LEU A 97 -23.31 17.54 2.46
CA LEU A 97 -23.73 18.91 2.68
C LEU A 97 -24.74 19.32 1.61
N ASP A 98 -25.72 20.12 2.03
CA ASP A 98 -26.66 20.78 1.13
C ASP A 98 -26.02 21.98 0.39
N GLU A 99 -26.84 22.70 -0.36
CA GLU A 99 -26.43 23.90 -1.12
C GLU A 99 -25.97 25.07 -0.24
N SER A 100 -26.38 25.12 1.03
CA SER A 100 -25.93 26.11 2.02
C SER A 100 -24.64 25.70 2.72
N GLY A 101 -24.16 24.47 2.49
CA GLY A 101 -23.02 23.88 3.17
C GLY A 101 -23.35 23.26 4.52
N ALA A 102 -24.64 23.13 4.87
CA ALA A 102 -25.08 22.49 6.11
C ALA A 102 -25.18 20.97 5.94
N HIS A 103 -24.91 20.24 7.02
CA HIS A 103 -25.01 18.78 7.01
C HIS A 103 -26.47 18.33 6.83
N ILE A 104 -26.70 17.42 5.89
CA ILE A 104 -28.03 16.86 5.62
C ILE A 104 -28.38 15.84 6.70
N PRO A 105 -29.40 16.10 7.56
CA PRO A 105 -29.84 15.14 8.55
C PRO A 105 -30.40 13.89 7.88
N ASP A 106 -30.07 12.72 8.43
CA ASP A 106 -30.53 11.39 7.97
C ASP A 106 -30.29 11.10 6.47
N TYR A 107 -29.44 11.88 5.80
CA TYR A 107 -29.21 11.83 4.35
C TYR A 107 -30.48 12.02 3.51
N VAL A 108 -31.50 12.69 4.05
CA VAL A 108 -32.75 13.00 3.34
C VAL A 108 -32.74 14.45 2.89
N LEU A 109 -32.83 14.64 1.57
CA LEU A 109 -32.80 15.93 0.88
C LEU A 109 -34.21 16.32 0.45
N GLY A 110 -34.65 17.53 0.81
CA GLY A 110 -35.89 18.13 0.33
C GLY A 110 -36.82 18.62 1.45
N PRO A 111 -38.05 19.03 1.09
CA PRO A 111 -38.69 18.90 -0.22
C PRO A 111 -38.21 19.90 -1.28
N TYR A 112 -38.10 19.47 -2.53
CA TYR A 112 -37.72 20.31 -3.68
C TYR A 112 -38.82 20.31 -4.74
N ASN A 113 -38.94 21.42 -5.48
CA ASN A 113 -39.89 21.51 -6.59
C ASN A 113 -39.38 20.74 -7.81
N GLU A 114 -40.30 20.14 -8.58
CA GLU A 114 -39.98 19.54 -9.87
C GLU A 114 -39.34 20.57 -10.81
N GLY A 115 -38.24 20.21 -11.47
CA GLY A 115 -37.46 21.10 -12.34
C GLY A 115 -36.40 21.95 -11.61
N SER A 116 -36.33 21.89 -10.28
CA SER A 116 -35.24 22.53 -9.52
C SER A 116 -33.89 21.85 -9.73
N SER A 117 -32.81 22.63 -9.73
CA SER A 117 -31.43 22.11 -9.72
C SER A 117 -30.91 22.13 -8.30
N ILE A 118 -30.38 21.00 -7.83
CA ILE A 118 -29.89 20.83 -6.46
C ILE A 118 -28.38 20.62 -6.51
N ASN A 119 -27.65 21.32 -5.65
CA ASN A 119 -26.21 21.10 -5.46
C ASN A 119 -25.95 20.40 -4.14
N VAL A 120 -25.24 19.28 -4.18
CA VAL A 120 -24.93 18.47 -3.00
C VAL A 120 -23.43 18.25 -2.97
N THR A 121 -22.82 18.51 -1.81
CA THR A 121 -21.37 18.38 -1.64
C THR A 121 -21.04 17.24 -0.69
N CYS A 122 -20.33 16.23 -1.18
CA CYS A 122 -19.73 15.22 -0.31
C CYS A 122 -18.35 15.69 0.18
N VAL A 123 -18.17 15.68 1.49
CA VAL A 123 -16.91 16.00 2.19
C VAL A 123 -16.41 14.75 2.90
N SER A 124 -15.17 14.37 2.63
CA SER A 124 -14.48 13.25 3.28
C SER A 124 -13.31 13.77 4.11
N THR A 125 -13.22 13.40 5.38
CA THR A 125 -12.13 13.81 6.29
C THR A 125 -11.38 12.61 6.85
N GLY A 126 -10.14 12.83 7.29
CA GLY A 126 -9.31 11.82 7.97
C GLY A 126 -8.59 10.80 7.06
N GLY A 127 -8.80 10.85 5.74
CA GLY A 127 -8.12 9.96 4.78
C GLY A 127 -6.81 10.55 4.23
N HIS A 128 -5.88 9.68 3.85
CA HIS A 128 -4.65 10.04 3.13
C HIS A 128 -4.69 9.35 1.76
N MET A 129 -5.39 9.99 0.82
CA MET A 129 -5.47 9.70 -0.61
C MET A 129 -6.08 10.93 -1.30
N VAL A 130 -5.71 11.22 -2.55
CA VAL A 130 -6.40 12.22 -3.38
C VAL A 130 -7.86 11.77 -3.54
N ALA A 131 -8.80 12.48 -2.94
CA ALA A 131 -10.23 12.16 -3.00
C ALA A 131 -10.68 12.03 -4.46
N ARG A 132 -10.93 10.80 -4.94
CA ARG A 132 -11.54 10.58 -6.25
C ARG A 132 -13.03 10.80 -6.11
N LYS A 133 -13.50 12.02 -6.42
CA LYS A 133 -14.94 12.30 -6.54
C LYS A 133 -15.50 11.49 -7.71
N ARG A 134 -16.28 10.44 -7.43
CA ARG A 134 -17.23 9.86 -8.39
C ARG A 134 -18.62 10.36 -8.02
N LEU A 135 -19.14 11.30 -8.79
CA LEU A 135 -20.57 11.57 -8.83
C LEU A 135 -21.20 10.44 -9.65
N ALA A 136 -21.98 9.57 -9.00
CA ALA A 136 -22.87 8.68 -9.72
C ALA A 136 -24.02 9.52 -10.30
N ARG A 137 -24.40 9.22 -11.55
CA ARG A 137 -25.61 9.75 -12.19
C ARG A 137 -26.83 8.96 -11.73
#